data_AF-A0A1F6TI09-F1
#
_entry.id   AF-A0A1F6TI09-F1
#
_cell.length_a   1.000
_cell.length_b   1.000
_cell.length_c   1.000
_cell.angle_alpha   90.00
_cell.angle_beta   90.00
_cell.angle_gamma   90.00
#
_symmetry.space_group_name_H-M   'P 1'
#
loop_
_entity.id
_entity.type
_entity.pdbx_description
1 polymer ?
#
loop_
_entity_poly.entity_id
_entity_poly.type
_entity_poly.pdbx_seq_one_letter_code
_entity_poly.pdbx_strand_id
1 'polypeptide(L)' 'MRQSPRGAKTDSGEFTLSQLERACPGVSRDMVRRVLRELKKAKKIECIGRGPGALWRKRGNTSKRG' A
#
# COMPACT_ATOMS: atom_id res chain seq x y z
N MET A 1 -9.14 16.96 17.24
CA MET A 1 -7.81 16.93 16.59
C MET A 1 -7.08 15.68 17.06
N ARG A 2 -6.55 14.87 16.12
CA ARG A 2 -5.41 13.95 16.27
C ARG A 2 -5.35 13.04 17.50
N GLN A 3 -5.58 11.74 17.29
CA GLN A 3 -4.55 10.68 17.45
C GLN A 3 -5.21 9.29 17.41
N SER A 4 -5.08 8.58 16.28
CA SER A 4 -5.14 7.12 16.30
C SER A 4 -3.76 6.61 16.74
N PRO A 5 -3.68 5.69 17.73
CA PRO A 5 -2.44 5.38 18.39
C PRO A 5 -1.57 4.46 17.55
N ARG A 6 -0.31 4.89 17.38
CA ARG A 6 0.94 4.10 17.40
C ARG A 6 0.86 2.66 16.87
N GLY A 7 1.48 2.44 15.69
CA GLY A 7 1.99 1.11 15.37
C GLY A 7 1.96 0.65 13.91
N ALA A 8 1.95 1.52 12.92
CA ALA A 8 2.41 1.08 11.60
C ALA A 8 3.94 1.17 11.62
N LYS A 9 4.62 0.08 12.01
CA LYS A 9 6.02 -0.09 11.64
C LYS A 9 6.09 0.17 10.14
N THR A 10 6.76 1.24 9.75
CA THR A 10 7.13 1.47 8.35
C THR A 10 8.22 0.44 8.04
N ASP A 11 7.81 -0.82 7.89
CA ASP A 11 8.65 -1.92 7.48
C ASP A 11 8.92 -1.75 5.97
N SER A 12 9.62 -0.67 5.61
CA SER A 12 10.28 -0.32 4.33
C SER A 12 9.60 -0.72 2.99
N GLY A 13 8.30 -1.01 2.98
CA GLY A 13 7.63 -1.61 1.81
C GLY A 13 6.11 -1.76 1.93
N GLU A 14 5.51 -1.22 3.00
CA GLU A 14 4.06 -1.14 3.19
C GLU A 14 3.54 0.26 2.85
N PHE A 15 2.40 0.30 2.16
CA PHE A 15 1.76 1.53 1.75
C PHE A 15 0.24 1.41 1.78
N THR A 16 -0.42 2.54 1.94
CA THR A 16 -1.89 2.63 1.93
C THR A 16 -2.40 3.28 0.65
N LEU A 17 -3.69 3.10 0.35
CA LEU A 17 -4.34 3.75 -0.77
C LEU A 17 -4.19 5.28 -0.69
N SER A 18 -4.39 5.86 0.50
CA SER A 18 -4.29 7.29 0.72
C SER A 18 -2.88 7.85 0.53
N GLN A 19 -1.84 7.06 0.77
CA GLN A 19 -0.47 7.44 0.42
C GLN A 19 -0.26 7.47 -1.09
N LEU A 20 -0.83 6.52 -1.84
CA LEU A 20 -0.81 6.55 -3.31
C LEU A 20 -1.59 7.75 -3.87
N GLU A 21 -2.76 8.04 -3.31
CA GLU A 21 -3.58 9.20 -3.72
C GLU A 21 -2.83 10.52 -3.49
N ARG A 22 -2.09 10.65 -2.38
CA ARG A 22 -1.25 11.83 -2.11
C ARG A 22 -0.03 11.94 -3.03
N ALA A 23 0.58 10.81 -3.39
CA ALA A 23 1.71 10.79 -4.31
C ALA A 23 1.30 11.08 -5.76
N CYS A 24 0.05 10.75 -6.11
CA CYS A 24 -0.49 10.86 -7.47
C CYS A 24 -1.82 11.63 -7.50
N PRO A 25 -1.81 12.97 -7.32
CA PRO A 25 -3.03 13.77 -7.25
C PRO A 25 -3.85 13.81 -8.55
N GLY A 26 -3.27 13.39 -9.68
CA GLY A 26 -3.95 13.29 -10.98
C GLY A 26 -4.56 11.92 -11.30
N VAL A 27 -4.44 10.94 -10.39
CA VAL A 27 -4.90 9.57 -10.63
C VAL A 27 -6.15 9.28 -9.80
N SER A 28 -7.25 8.93 -10.46
CA SER A 28 -8.49 8.57 -9.77
C SER A 28 -8.31 7.32 -8.89
N ARG A 29 -9.03 7.30 -7.76
CA ARG A 29 -9.00 6.19 -6.79
C ARG A 29 -9.31 4.82 -7.43
N ASP A 30 -10.20 4.80 -8.42
CA ASP A 30 -10.54 3.59 -9.18
C ASP A 30 -9.39 3.08 -10.04
N MET A 31 -8.60 3.98 -10.63
CA MET A 31 -7.41 3.61 -11.40
C MET A 31 -6.34 3.02 -10.47
N VAL A 32 -6.14 3.63 -9.30
CA VAL A 32 -5.26 3.06 -8.26
C VAL A 32 -5.70 1.64 -7.88
N ARG A 33 -6.99 1.44 -7.58
CA ARG A 33 -7.54 0.11 -7.26
C ARG A 33 -7.42 -0.88 -8.41
N ARG A 34 -7.55 -0.44 -9.67
CA ARG A 34 -7.33 -1.28 -10.85
C ARG A 34 -5.88 -1.76 -10.89
N VAL A 35 -4.91 -0.84 -10.80
CA VAL A 35 -3.48 -1.16 -10.80
C VAL A 35 -3.11 -2.10 -9.64
N LEU A 36 -3.61 -1.85 -8.42
CA LEU A 36 -3.35 -2.73 -7.27
C LEU A 36 -3.91 -4.14 -7.47
N ARG A 37 -5.09 -4.28 -8.08
CA ARG A 37 -5.64 -5.60 -8.43
C ARG A 37 -4.78 -6.32 -9.47
N GLU A 38 -4.32 -5.62 -10.50
CA GLU A 38 -3.46 -6.18 -11.54
C GLU A 38 -2.08 -6.58 -10.98
N LEU A 39 -1.48 -5.74 -10.13
CA LEU A 39 -0.22 -6.06 -9.43
C LEU A 39 -0.37 -7.25 -8.48
N LYS A 40 -1.53 -7.38 -7.81
CA LYS A 40 -1.85 -8.54 -6.97
C LYS A 40 -2.00 -9.80 -7.80
N LYS A 41 -2.70 -9.75 -8.95
CA LYS A 41 -2.80 -10.88 -9.89
C LYS A 41 -1.41 -11.30 -10.41
N ALA A 42 -0.57 -10.31 -10.72
CA ALA A 42 0.83 -10.53 -11.10
C ALA A 42 1.72 -10.98 -9.94
N LYS A 43 1.17 -11.24 -8.74
CA LYS A 43 1.86 -11.65 -7.51
C LYS A 43 2.99 -10.70 -7.08
N LYS A 44 2.97 -9.44 -7.53
CA LYS A 44 3.96 -8.40 -7.19
C LYS A 44 3.66 -7.71 -5.87
N ILE A 45 2.40 -7.70 -5.45
CA ILE A 45 1.97 -7.12 -4.17
C ILE A 45 0.95 -8.02 -3.48
N GLU A 46 0.81 -7.84 -2.17
CA GLU A 46 -0.19 -8.51 -1.34
C GLU A 46 -0.95 -7.49 -0.49
N CYS A 47 -2.20 -7.83 -0.18
CA CYS A 47 -3.07 -7.00 0.65
C CYS A 47 -3.01 -7.53 2.08
N ILE A 48 -2.52 -6.72 3.01
CA ILE A 48 -2.30 -7.06 4.42
C ILE A 48 -3.55 -6.74 5.25
N GLY A 49 -4.26 -5.66 4.90
CA GLY A 49 -5.45 -5.20 5.62
C GLY A 49 -6.69 -5.14 4.75
N ARG A 50 -7.88 -5.16 5.37
CA ARG A 50 -9.17 -4.93 4.68
C ARG A 50 -9.78 -3.62 5.15
N GLY A 51 -10.53 -2.94 4.29
CA GLY A 51 -11.27 -1.71 4.61
C GLY A 51 -10.63 -0.42 4.08
N PRO A 52 -11.13 0.76 4.50
CA PRO A 52 -10.65 2.08 4.02
C PRO A 52 -9.18 2.37 4.35
N GLY A 53 -8.63 1.68 5.36
CA GLY A 53 -7.20 1.70 5.71
C GLY A 53 -6.42 0.50 5.19
N ALA A 54 -6.85 -0.14 4.10
CA ALA A 54 -6.18 -1.32 3.55
C ALA A 54 -4.68 -1.05 3.31
N LEU A 55 -3.86 -1.84 4.02
CA LEU A 55 -2.41 -1.87 3.87
C LEU A 55 -2.04 -2.83 2.75
N TRP A 56 -1.15 -2.38 1.88
CA TRP A 56 -0.59 -3.14 0.77
C TRP A 56 0.91 -3.26 0.96
N ARG A 57 1.49 -4.39 0.58
CA ARG A 57 2.93 -4.62 0.62
C ARG A 57 3.41 -5.20 -0.69
N LYS A 58 4.61 -4.80 -1.11
CA LYS A 58 5.27 -5.43 -2.26
C LYS A 58 5.76 -6.85 -1.89
N ARG A 59 5.36 -7.84 -2.68
CA ARG A 59 5.90 -9.21 -2.61
C ARG A 59 7.30 -9.23 -3.18
N GLY A 60 8.24 -9.79 -2.43
CA GLY A 60 9.59 -10.08 -2.93
C GLY A 60 10.64 -8.99 -2.75
N ASN A 61 10.37 -7.92 -1.98
CA ASN A 61 11.42 -7.00 -1.54
C ASN A 61 11.85 -7.29 -0.10
N THR A 62 12.21 -8.54 0.20
CA THR A 62 13.22 -8.76 1.23
C THR A 62 14.52 -8.25 0.65
N SER A 63 14.72 -6.94 0.70
CA SER A 63 16.05 -6.37 0.57
C SER A 63 16.82 -6.90 1.77
N LYS A 64 17.35 -8.13 1.66
CA LYS A 64 18.57 -8.50 2.35
C LYS A 64 19.61 -7.51 1.83
N ARG A 65 19.72 -6.37 2.51
CA ARG A 65 20.96 -5.61 2.51
C ARG A 65 21.96 -6.53 3.21
N GLY A 66 22.79 -7.18 2.40
CA GLY A 66 24.09 -7.67 2.85
C GLY A 66 25.02 -6.49 3.09
#